data_AF-A0A8T3R3T8-F1
#
_entry.id   AF-A0A8T3R3T8-F1
#
_cell.length_a   1.000
_cell.length_b   1.000
_cell.length_c   1.000
_cell.angle_alpha   90.00
_cell.angle_beta   90.00
_cell.angle_gamma   90.00
#
_symmetry.space_group_name_H-M   'P 1'
#
loop_
_entity.id
_entity.type
_entity.pdbx_description
1 polymer ?
#
loop_
_entity_poly.entity_id
_entity_poly.type
_entity_poly.pdbx_seq_one_letter_code
_entity_poly.pdbx_strand_id
1 'polypeptide(L)'
;MCFKNLPVVFDEAGKAHLREGIADPFVYKPAPTAEERQERIKGLLARNGHIKEISIDPVTRVAGALAFHSVVDLETRTVHDAHSMATLFRGYEVILKGRDPRDAIFISSRACGVCGGVHANAAAEAIEMAFG
;
A
#
# COMPACT_ATOMS: atom_id res chain seq x y z
N MET A 1 -9.74 12.68 -31.11
CA MET A 1 -8.88 13.85 -30.78
C MET A 1 -8.03 13.69 -29.50
N CYS A 2 -8.00 12.53 -28.82
CA CYS A 2 -7.28 12.37 -27.54
C CYS A 2 -5.75 12.11 -27.64
N PHE A 3 -5.19 11.76 -28.80
CA PHE A 3 -3.78 11.35 -28.91
C PHE A 3 -2.79 12.48 -29.22
N LYS A 4 -3.24 13.67 -29.63
CA LYS A 4 -2.32 14.76 -30.05
C LYS A 4 -1.42 15.28 -28.92
N ASN A 5 -1.87 15.15 -27.67
CA ASN A 5 -1.16 15.61 -26.48
C ASN A 5 -0.40 14.49 -25.77
N LEU A 6 -0.49 13.24 -26.24
CA LEU A 6 0.24 12.14 -25.64
C LEU A 6 1.69 12.12 -26.17
N PRO A 7 2.67 11.77 -25.31
CA PRO A 7 4.09 11.68 -25.66
C PRO A 7 4.42 10.46 -26.52
N VAL A 8 3.50 10.06 -27.43
CA VAL A 8 3.54 8.82 -28.19
C VAL A 8 3.58 9.14 -29.68
N VAL A 9 4.41 8.41 -30.43
CA VAL A 9 4.51 8.40 -31.89
C VAL A 9 4.18 7.01 -32.40
N PHE A 10 3.66 6.92 -33.63
CA PHE A 10 3.35 5.65 -34.27
C PHE A 10 4.29 5.45 -35.45
N ASP A 11 4.86 4.26 -35.57
CA ASP A 11 5.63 3.89 -36.76
C ASP A 11 4.73 3.53 -37.95
N GLU A 12 5.33 3.24 -39.10
CA GLU A 12 4.60 2.87 -40.33
C GLU A 12 3.77 1.58 -40.18
N ALA A 13 4.07 0.74 -39.18
CA ALA A 13 3.31 -0.46 -38.84
C ALA A 13 2.19 -0.18 -37.81
N GLY A 14 2.01 1.07 -37.39
CA GLY A 14 1.01 1.47 -36.41
C GLY A 14 1.39 1.10 -34.96
N LYS A 15 2.64 0.77 -34.69
CA LYS A 15 3.12 0.48 -33.33
C LYS A 15 3.52 1.78 -32.63
N ALA A 16 3.03 1.93 -31.40
CA ALA A 16 3.26 3.08 -30.54
C ALA A 16 4.64 3.03 -29.87
N HIS A 17 5.36 4.15 -29.90
CA HIS A 17 6.63 4.38 -29.21
C HIS A 17 6.58 5.73 -28.49
N LEU A 18 7.37 5.92 -27.43
CA LEU A 18 7.51 7.25 -26.81
C LEU A 18 8.33 8.17 -27.70
N ARG A 19 8.05 9.48 -27.65
CA ARG A 19 8.90 10.49 -28.32
C ARG A 19 10.32 10.45 -27.73
N GLU A 20 11.32 10.68 -28.57
CA GLU A 20 12.70 10.78 -28.13
C GLU A 20 12.88 11.82 -27.01
N GLY A 21 13.69 11.48 -26.01
CA GLY A 21 13.93 12.33 -24.83
C GLY A 21 12.87 12.20 -23.72
N ILE A 22 11.79 11.44 -23.94
CA ILE A 22 10.80 11.16 -22.88
C ILE A 22 11.19 9.87 -22.17
N ALA A 23 11.52 10.01 -20.88
CA ALA A 23 11.80 8.86 -20.03
C ALA A 23 10.58 7.93 -20.01
N ASP A 24 10.83 6.63 -20.19
CA ASP A 24 9.77 5.63 -20.14
C ASP A 24 9.18 5.58 -18.71
N PRO A 25 7.90 5.93 -18.54
CA PRO A 25 7.25 5.96 -17.23
C PRO A 25 7.07 4.56 -16.63
N PHE A 26 7.26 3.50 -17.42
CA PHE A 26 7.15 2.10 -17.00
C PHE A 26 8.50 1.44 -16.73
N VAL A 27 9.63 2.16 -16.89
CA VAL A 27 10.93 1.63 -16.51
C VAL A 27 10.94 1.34 -15.02
N TYR A 28 11.10 0.07 -14.69
CA TYR A 28 11.28 -0.39 -13.32
C TYR A 28 12.60 0.16 -12.77
N LYS A 29 12.51 1.05 -11.78
CA LYS A 29 13.67 1.48 -10.99
C LYS A 29 13.65 0.66 -9.70
N PRO A 30 14.65 -0.20 -9.45
CA PRO A 30 14.70 -0.96 -8.21
C PRO A 30 14.76 0.03 -7.05
N ALA A 31 13.88 -0.19 -6.07
CA ALA A 31 13.96 0.52 -4.80
C ALA A 31 15.23 0.06 -4.05
N PRO A 32 15.84 0.91 -3.22
CA PRO A 32 16.91 0.49 -2.33
C PRO A 32 16.47 -0.70 -1.48
N THR A 33 17.39 -1.59 -1.19
CA THR A 33 17.15 -2.69 -0.26
C THR A 33 16.86 -2.16 1.15
N ALA A 34 16.23 -3.00 1.98
CA ALA A 34 15.93 -2.62 3.36
C ALA A 34 17.20 -2.28 4.15
N GLU A 35 18.29 -3.01 3.91
CA GLU A 35 19.59 -2.80 4.55
C GLU A 35 20.20 -1.45 4.17
N GLU A 36 20.28 -1.15 2.86
CA GLU A 36 20.77 0.14 2.36
C GLU A 36 19.96 1.32 2.91
N ARG A 37 18.63 1.14 3.02
CA ARG A 37 17.74 2.14 3.59
C ARG A 37 18.03 2.35 5.08
N GLN A 38 18.21 1.27 5.84
CA GLN A 38 18.52 1.31 7.27
C GLN A 38 19.87 2.00 7.52
N GLU A 39 20.89 1.69 6.72
CA GLU A 39 22.21 2.32 6.81
C GLU A 39 22.16 3.82 6.52
N ARG A 40 21.44 4.21 5.46
CA ARG A 40 21.21 5.62 5.13
C ARG A 40 20.56 6.35 6.30
N ILE A 41 19.52 5.77 6.91
CA ILE A 41 18.81 6.33 8.05
C ILE A 41 19.74 6.50 9.26
N LYS A 42 20.51 5.47 9.61
CA LYS A 42 21.51 5.53 10.67
C LYS A 42 22.51 6.66 10.43
N GLY A 43 22.99 6.80 9.19
CA GLY A 43 23.91 7.87 8.80
C GLY A 43 23.29 9.27 8.86
N LEU A 44 21.99 9.42 8.59
CA LEU A 44 21.27 10.69 8.72
C LEU A 44 21.08 11.08 10.19
N LEU A 45 20.67 10.14 11.04
CA LEU A 45 20.47 10.35 12.47
C LEU A 45 21.78 10.66 13.20
N ALA A 46 22.89 10.05 12.81
CA ALA A 46 24.20 10.26 13.46
C ALA A 46 24.82 11.63 13.17
N ARG A 47 24.50 12.25 12.04
CA ARG A 47 25.15 13.50 11.58
C ARG A 47 24.41 14.77 12.01
N ASN A 48 23.09 14.70 12.19
CA ASN A 48 22.24 15.89 12.20
C ASN A 48 21.39 15.97 13.47
N GLY A 49 21.47 17.09 14.20
CA GLY A 49 20.60 17.35 15.38
C GLY A 49 19.15 17.69 15.02
N HIS A 50 18.86 18.02 13.76
CA HIS A 50 17.54 18.41 13.26
C HIS A 50 16.74 17.26 12.64
N ILE A 51 17.40 16.13 12.34
CA ILE A 51 16.75 14.91 11.87
C ILE A 51 16.35 14.09 13.09
N LYS A 52 15.07 13.73 13.19
CA LYS A 52 14.51 13.01 14.33
C LYS A 52 13.63 11.86 13.90
N GLU A 53 13.64 10.83 14.73
CA GLU A 53 12.63 9.78 14.67
C GLU A 53 11.36 10.25 15.41
N ILE A 54 10.22 10.16 14.74
CA ILE A 54 8.90 10.50 15.28
C ILE A 54 8.02 9.27 15.08
N SER A 55 7.42 8.82 16.18
CA SER A 55 6.50 7.69 16.19
C SER A 55 5.11 8.15 16.62
N ILE A 56 4.11 7.75 15.86
CA ILE A 56 2.68 7.95 16.17
C ILE A 56 2.06 6.57 16.31
N ASP A 57 1.96 6.09 17.55
CA ASP A 57 1.40 4.80 17.90
C ASP A 57 0.62 4.92 19.23
N PRO A 58 -0.73 4.81 19.22
CA PRO A 58 -1.58 4.55 18.07
C PRO A 58 -1.90 5.82 17.26
N VAL A 59 -2.14 5.66 15.96
CA VAL A 59 -2.86 6.65 15.16
C VAL A 59 -4.32 6.67 15.61
N THR A 60 -4.84 7.85 15.94
CA THR A 60 -6.23 8.03 16.40
C THR A 60 -7.16 8.48 15.27
N ARG A 61 -8.49 8.37 15.47
CA ARG A 61 -9.54 8.66 14.47
C ARG A 61 -9.44 7.81 13.20
N VAL A 62 -8.94 6.58 13.35
CA VAL A 62 -8.93 5.55 12.31
C VAL A 62 -9.54 4.26 12.87
N ALA A 63 -9.95 3.34 11.99
CA ALA A 63 -10.43 2.03 12.40
C ALA A 63 -9.27 1.04 12.49
N GLY A 64 -9.18 0.31 13.60
CA GLY A 64 -8.12 -0.69 13.82
C GLY A 64 -6.89 -0.13 14.53
N ALA A 65 -5.78 -0.88 14.44
CA ALA A 65 -4.52 -0.55 15.10
C ALA A 65 -3.47 -0.23 14.03
N LEU A 66 -3.13 1.05 13.92
CA LEU A 66 -2.20 1.61 12.95
C LEU A 66 -1.15 2.42 13.69
N ALA A 67 0.11 2.20 13.33
CA ALA A 67 1.26 2.97 13.78
C ALA A 67 2.05 3.51 12.58
N PHE A 68 2.60 4.71 12.75
CA PHE A 68 3.59 5.27 11.84
C PHE A 68 4.90 5.55 12.57
N HIS A 69 6.01 5.04 12.04
CA HIS A 69 7.37 5.34 12.50
C HIS A 69 8.12 6.03 11.38
N SER A 70 8.54 7.27 11.60
CA SER A 70 9.06 8.13 10.54
C SER A 70 10.36 8.82 10.96
N VAL A 71 11.25 9.04 10.00
CA VAL A 71 12.45 9.86 10.17
C VAL A 71 12.25 11.16 9.41
N VAL A 72 12.21 12.26 10.14
CA VAL A 72 11.87 13.58 9.61
C VAL A 72 13.01 14.56 9.83
N ASP A 73 13.20 15.45 8.86
CA ASP A 73 14.04 16.63 9.00
C ASP A 73 13.15 17.85 9.31
N LEU A 74 13.34 18.41 10.51
CA LEU A 74 12.53 19.54 10.99
C LEU A 74 12.95 20.88 10.37
N GLU A 75 14.17 20.99 9.84
CA GLU A 75 14.66 22.22 9.21
C GLU A 75 14.13 22.33 7.79
N THR A 76 14.33 21.28 6.99
CA THR A 76 13.84 21.23 5.60
C THR A 76 12.36 20.89 5.50
N ARG A 77 11.74 20.44 6.60
CA ARG A 77 10.35 19.98 6.70
C ARG A 77 10.06 18.82 5.74
N THR A 78 11.01 17.89 5.62
CA THR A 78 10.91 16.73 4.75
C THR A 78 10.87 15.43 5.55
N VAL A 79 10.18 14.41 5.00
CA VAL A 79 10.18 13.04 5.54
C VAL A 79 11.18 12.22 4.73
N HIS A 80 12.22 11.72 5.39
CA HIS A 80 13.22 10.86 4.76
C HIS A 80 12.79 9.40 4.71
N ASP A 81 11.98 8.98 5.69
CA ASP A 81 11.44 7.64 5.79
C ASP A 81 10.14 7.64 6.61
N ALA A 82 9.26 6.71 6.29
CA ALA A 82 8.04 6.38 7.02
C ALA A 82 7.73 4.88 6.85
N HIS A 83 7.40 4.24 7.97
CA HIS A 83 6.94 2.86 8.03
C HIS A 83 5.49 2.85 8.54
N SER A 84 4.60 2.23 7.76
CA SER A 84 3.23 1.94 8.18
C SER A 84 3.21 0.55 8.80
N MET A 85 2.65 0.42 10.00
CA MET A 85 2.56 -0.83 10.72
C MET A 85 1.14 -1.09 11.21
N ALA A 86 0.61 -2.27 10.86
CA ALA A 86 -0.59 -2.80 11.49
C ALA A 86 -0.15 -3.64 12.71
N THR A 87 -0.60 -3.27 13.90
CA THR A 87 -0.16 -3.90 15.16
C THR A 87 -1.13 -4.98 15.67
N LEU A 88 -2.14 -5.34 14.87
CA LEU A 88 -3.16 -6.33 15.20
C LEU A 88 -3.30 -7.40 14.11
N PHE A 89 -3.42 -8.66 14.54
CA PHE A 89 -3.72 -9.80 13.68
C PHE A 89 -4.85 -10.66 14.27
N ARG A 90 -5.76 -11.16 13.43
CA ARG A 90 -6.89 -12.04 13.84
C ARG A 90 -7.00 -13.35 13.06
N GLY A 91 -6.42 -13.47 11.87
CA GLY A 91 -6.36 -14.73 11.12
C GLY A 91 -7.67 -15.25 10.55
N TYR A 92 -8.54 -14.38 10.00
CA TYR A 92 -9.83 -14.79 9.42
C TYR A 92 -9.72 -15.88 8.35
N GLU A 93 -8.69 -15.83 7.50
CA GLU A 93 -8.46 -16.82 6.45
C GLU A 93 -8.20 -18.22 7.03
N VAL A 94 -7.55 -18.29 8.20
CA VAL A 94 -7.32 -19.54 8.92
C VAL A 94 -8.62 -20.01 9.58
N ILE A 95 -9.36 -19.10 10.21
CA ILE A 95 -10.64 -19.38 10.89
C ILE A 95 -11.68 -19.98 9.93
N LEU A 96 -11.69 -19.52 8.67
CA LEU A 96 -12.63 -19.97 7.65
C LEU A 96 -12.32 -21.38 7.10
N LYS A 97 -11.12 -21.91 7.30
CA LYS A 97 -10.78 -23.27 6.81
C LYS A 97 -11.66 -24.32 7.49
N GLY A 98 -12.27 -25.19 6.68
CA GLY A 98 -13.13 -26.27 7.14
C GLY A 98 -14.51 -25.84 7.65
N ARG A 99 -14.88 -24.56 7.49
CA ARG A 99 -16.23 -24.07 7.77
C ARG A 99 -17.16 -24.33 6.59
N ASP A 100 -18.45 -24.42 6.87
CA ASP A 100 -19.45 -24.40 5.81
C ASP A 100 -19.36 -23.06 5.05
N PRO A 101 -19.32 -23.06 3.71
CA PRO A 101 -19.21 -21.82 2.94
C PRO A 101 -20.28 -20.79 3.29
N ARG A 102 -21.50 -21.22 3.68
CA ARG A 102 -22.60 -20.33 4.05
C ARG A 102 -22.33 -19.52 5.31
N ASP A 103 -21.45 -20.00 6.19
CA ASP A 103 -21.05 -19.26 7.41
C ASP A 103 -20.08 -18.12 7.08
N ALA A 104 -19.44 -18.13 5.91
CA ALA A 104 -18.41 -17.16 5.56
C ALA A 104 -18.96 -15.73 5.54
N ILE A 105 -20.21 -15.51 5.15
CA ILE A 105 -20.89 -14.20 5.16
C ILE A 105 -20.93 -13.62 6.58
N PHE A 106 -21.35 -14.42 7.55
CA PHE A 106 -21.47 -13.97 8.93
C PHE A 106 -20.10 -13.78 9.59
N ILE A 107 -19.16 -14.69 9.32
CA ILE A 107 -17.80 -14.63 9.89
C ILE A 107 -17.02 -13.45 9.30
N SER A 108 -16.96 -13.32 7.97
CA SER A 108 -16.19 -12.26 7.29
C SER A 108 -16.71 -10.86 7.63
N SER A 109 -18.01 -10.70 7.86
CA SER A 109 -18.61 -9.42 8.25
C SER A 109 -18.06 -8.84 9.55
N ARG A 110 -17.38 -9.67 10.38
CA ARG A 110 -16.74 -9.23 11.63
C ARG A 110 -15.27 -8.85 11.44
N ALA A 111 -14.73 -9.02 10.23
CA ALA A 111 -13.41 -8.55 9.88
C ALA A 111 -13.30 -7.02 10.04
N CYS A 112 -14.37 -6.25 9.89
CA CYS A 112 -14.34 -4.82 10.18
C CYS A 112 -15.66 -4.33 10.75
N GLY A 113 -15.62 -3.54 11.84
CA GLY A 113 -16.82 -2.92 12.41
C GLY A 113 -17.34 -1.73 11.59
N VAL A 114 -16.53 -1.17 10.69
CA VAL A 114 -16.91 -0.02 9.84
C VAL A 114 -17.44 -0.49 8.49
N CYS A 115 -16.73 -1.41 7.82
CA CYS A 115 -17.11 -1.93 6.50
C CYS A 115 -17.57 -3.40 6.52
N GLY A 116 -18.09 -3.87 7.65
CA GLY A 116 -18.53 -5.26 7.81
C GLY A 116 -19.55 -5.73 6.78
N GLY A 117 -20.47 -4.84 6.36
CA GLY A 117 -21.43 -5.15 5.29
C GLY A 117 -20.77 -5.40 3.92
N VAL A 118 -19.67 -4.71 3.62
CA VAL A 118 -18.92 -4.93 2.37
C VAL A 118 -18.29 -6.32 2.35
N HIS A 119 -17.73 -6.78 3.48
CA HIS A 119 -17.22 -8.13 3.61
C HIS A 119 -18.31 -9.20 3.49
N ALA A 120 -19.50 -8.93 4.02
CA ALA A 120 -20.65 -9.82 3.90
C ALA A 120 -21.09 -9.96 2.43
N ASN A 121 -21.23 -8.84 1.71
CA ASN A 121 -21.63 -8.83 0.30
C ASN A 121 -20.59 -9.55 -0.57
N ALA A 122 -19.30 -9.23 -0.40
CA ALA A 122 -18.24 -9.89 -1.16
C ALA A 122 -18.20 -11.41 -0.90
N ALA A 123 -18.46 -11.85 0.33
CA ALA A 123 -18.57 -13.27 0.65
C ALA A 123 -19.80 -13.91 -0.01
N ALA A 124 -20.94 -13.22 -0.03
CA ALA A 124 -22.16 -13.72 -0.68
C ALA A 124 -21.94 -13.90 -2.19
N GLU A 125 -21.42 -12.89 -2.88
CA GLU A 125 -21.10 -12.95 -4.31
C GLU A 125 -20.12 -14.09 -4.63
N ALA A 126 -19.09 -14.29 -3.78
CA ALA A 126 -18.13 -15.36 -3.93
C ALA A 126 -18.76 -16.76 -3.75
N ILE A 127 -19.70 -16.92 -2.82
CA ILE A 127 -20.41 -18.19 -2.59
C ILE A 127 -21.40 -18.47 -3.72
N GLU A 128 -22.17 -17.48 -4.15
CA GLU A 128 -23.11 -17.60 -5.27
C GLU A 128 -22.36 -18.05 -6.53
N MET A 129 -21.24 -17.40 -6.85
CA MET A 129 -20.39 -17.82 -7.96
C MET A 129 -19.87 -19.27 -7.81
N ALA A 130 -19.54 -19.70 -6.59
CA ALA A 130 -19.02 -21.03 -6.34
C ALA A 130 -20.11 -22.13 -6.40
N PHE A 131 -21.36 -21.80 -6.10
CA PHE A 131 -22.48 -22.74 -6.13
C PHE A 131 -23.14 -22.85 -7.52
N GLY A 132 -22.99 -21.83 -8.37
CA GLY A 132 -23.58 -21.77 -9.71
C GLY A 132 -25.05 -21.37 -9.68
#